data_AF-M9SAW9-F1
#
_entry.id   AF-M9SAW9-F1
#
_cell.length_a   1.000
_cell.length_b   1.000
_cell.length_c   1.000
_cell.angle_alpha   90.00
_cell.angle_beta   90.00
_cell.angle_gamma   90.00
#
_symmetry.space_group_name_H-M   'P 1'
#
loop_
_entity.id
_entity.type
_entity.pdbx_description
1 polymer ?
#
loop_
_entity_poly.entity_id
_entity_poly.type
_entity_poly.pdbx_seq_one_letter_code
_entity_poly.pdbx_strand_id
1 'polypeptide(L)'
;MAIAVDEDVKQMIMREKQDYRVCTACMGPALVPTTVKQPKPSDTQIQIGDNVLYISRVQAPYLERVTMDMIYDEDEIDSCPAFYSYTEKKRSRDY
;
A
#
# COMPACT_ATOMS: atom_id res chain seq x y z
N MET A 1 -7.97 -6.41 -18.26
CA MET A 1 -8.70 -6.76 -17.02
C MET A 1 -8.53 -5.60 -16.06
N ALA A 2 -9.59 -5.15 -15.40
CA ALA A 2 -9.49 -4.09 -14.39
C ALA A 2 -9.33 -4.73 -13.01
N ILE A 3 -8.42 -4.21 -12.19
CA ILE A 3 -8.22 -4.67 -10.81
C ILE A 3 -9.39 -4.16 -9.98
N ALA A 4 -10.14 -5.05 -9.34
CA ALA A 4 -11.22 -4.68 -8.43
C ALA A 4 -10.66 -4.16 -7.10
N VAL A 5 -11.39 -3.30 -6.41
CA VAL A 5 -11.07 -2.84 -5.06
C VAL A 5 -12.32 -3.06 -4.21
N ASP A 6 -12.18 -3.80 -3.12
CA ASP A 6 -13.29 -4.06 -2.21
C ASP A 6 -13.75 -2.77 -1.55
N GLU A 7 -15.05 -2.71 -1.24
CA GLU A 7 -15.68 -1.47 -0.79
C GLU A 7 -15.15 -1.03 0.57
N ASP A 8 -14.86 -1.96 1.47
CA ASP A 8 -14.24 -1.69 2.77
C ASP A 8 -12.83 -1.06 2.64
N VAL A 9 -12.01 -1.51 1.68
CA VAL A 9 -10.73 -0.89 1.34
C VAL A 9 -10.94 0.54 0.86
N LYS A 10 -11.93 0.79 -0.02
CA LYS A 10 -12.23 2.15 -0.48
C LYS A 10 -12.65 3.05 0.67
N GLN A 11 -13.55 2.57 1.53
CA GLN A 11 -14.05 3.32 2.68
C GLN A 11 -12.93 3.62 3.67
N MET A 12 -12.00 2.68 3.89
CA MET A 12 -10.80 2.91 4.69
C MET A 12 -9.95 4.05 4.11
N ILE A 13 -9.59 3.95 2.83
CA ILE A 13 -8.76 4.97 2.14
C ILE A 13 -9.42 6.36 2.22
N MET A 14 -10.72 6.46 1.93
CA MET A 14 -11.44 7.73 2.00
C MET A 14 -11.52 8.29 3.42
N ARG A 15 -11.74 7.43 4.43
CA ARG A 15 -11.78 7.83 5.84
C ARG A 15 -10.44 8.39 6.33
N GLU A 16 -9.35 7.76 5.92
CA GLU A 16 -7.99 8.12 6.35
C GLU A 16 -7.40 9.29 5.57
N LYS A 17 -8.01 9.67 4.44
CA LYS A 17 -7.62 10.85 3.64
C LYS A 17 -6.14 10.80 3.24
N GLN A 18 -5.67 9.61 2.89
CA GLN A 18 -4.30 9.36 2.49
C GLN A 18 -4.25 8.35 1.35
N ASP A 19 -3.26 8.53 0.47
CA ASP A 19 -2.94 7.60 -0.61
C ASP A 19 -2.29 6.31 -0.10
N TYR A 20 -2.61 5.21 -0.78
CA TYR A 20 -2.13 3.87 -0.46
C TYR A 20 -1.44 3.21 -1.64
N ARG A 21 -0.61 2.20 -1.35
CA ARG A 21 0.11 1.44 -2.37
C ARG A 21 0.07 -0.05 -2.08
N VAL A 22 -0.35 -0.84 -3.07
CA VAL A 22 -0.10 -2.28 -3.13
C VAL A 22 1.29 -2.53 -3.69
N CYS A 23 2.14 -3.21 -2.94
CA CYS A 23 3.48 -3.59 -3.35
C CYS A 23 3.82 -5.03 -2.96
N THR A 24 5.04 -5.49 -3.26
CA THR A 24 5.48 -6.85 -2.96
C THR A 24 6.19 -6.88 -1.61
N ALA A 25 5.72 -7.76 -0.73
CA ALA A 25 6.35 -8.11 0.54
C ALA A 25 6.57 -9.63 0.62
N CYS A 26 7.27 -10.08 1.66
CA CYS A 26 7.68 -11.48 1.82
C CYS A 26 6.49 -12.46 1.86
N MET A 27 5.35 -12.03 2.42
CA MET A 27 4.16 -12.87 2.62
C MET A 27 3.05 -12.64 1.58
N GLY A 28 3.32 -11.86 0.52
CA GLY A 28 2.34 -11.57 -0.52
C GLY A 28 2.23 -10.08 -0.85
N PRO A 29 1.14 -9.66 -1.51
CA PRO A 29 0.82 -8.25 -1.71
C PRO A 29 0.65 -7.54 -0.36
N ALA A 30 1.27 -6.37 -0.23
CA ALA A 30 1.15 -5.51 0.94
C ALA A 30 0.52 -4.18 0.52
N LEU A 31 -0.60 -3.83 1.13
CA LEU A 31 -1.28 -2.55 1.05
C LEU A 31 -0.78 -1.68 2.21
N VAL A 32 0.02 -0.68 1.87
CA VAL A 32 0.63 0.23 2.86
C VAL A 32 0.38 1.69 2.47
N PRO A 33 0.39 2.63 3.43
CA PRO A 33 0.30 4.05 3.11
C PRO A 33 1.51 4.51 2.28
N THR A 34 1.32 5.49 1.40
CA THR A 34 2.40 6.00 0.53
C THR A 34 3.56 6.67 1.30
N THR A 35 3.35 7.02 2.57
CA THR A 35 4.40 7.46 3.51
C THR A 35 5.36 6.32 3.87
N VAL A 36 4.88 5.08 3.92
CA VAL A 36 5.67 3.87 4.15
C VAL A 36 6.40 3.47 2.87
N LYS A 37 5.68 3.45 1.75
CA LYS A 37 6.25 3.13 0.44
C LYS A 37 5.70 4.04 -0.65
N GLN A 38 6.54 4.97 -1.10
CA GLN A 38 6.18 5.92 -2.15
C GLN A 38 5.77 5.21 -3.45
N PRO A 39 4.79 5.77 -4.20
CA PRO A 39 4.41 5.26 -5.50
C PRO A 39 5.53 5.42 -6.53
N LYS A 40 5.52 4.59 -7.58
CA LYS A 40 6.41 4.75 -8.74
C LYS A 40 5.61 5.25 -9.94
N PRO A 41 6.23 6.00 -10.88
CA PRO A 41 5.54 6.47 -12.09
C PRO A 41 4.95 5.34 -12.96
N SER A 42 5.50 4.14 -12.84
CA SER A 42 5.06 2.95 -13.56
C SER A 42 3.88 2.22 -12.91
N ASP A 43 3.45 2.64 -11.72
CA ASP A 43 2.38 1.99 -10.98
C ASP A 43 1.01 2.31 -11.61
N THR A 44 0.12 1.33 -11.61
CA THR A 44 -1.28 1.54 -12.02
C THR A 44 -1.97 2.41 -10.97
N GLN A 45 -2.68 3.45 -11.40
CA GLN A 45 -3.41 4.34 -10.50
C GLN A 45 -4.90 4.04 -10.54
N ILE A 46 -5.50 3.92 -9.36
CA ILE A 46 -6.94 3.72 -9.18
C ILE A 46 -7.45 4.86 -8.29
N GLN A 47 -8.34 5.70 -8.82
CA GLN A 47 -8.93 6.81 -8.06
C GLN A 47 -9.94 6.31 -7.04
N ILE A 48 -9.79 6.70 -5.78
CA ILE A 48 -10.66 6.34 -4.65
C ILE A 48 -11.07 7.62 -3.90
N GLY A 49 -12.24 8.17 -4.25
CA GLY A 49 -12.66 9.49 -3.76
C GLY A 49 -11.64 10.56 -4.18
N ASP A 50 -11.10 11.30 -3.22
CA ASP A 50 -10.04 12.30 -3.43
C ASP A 50 -8.61 11.71 -3.35
N ASN A 51 -8.47 10.43 -3.00
CA ASN A 51 -7.19 9.75 -2.83
C ASN A 51 -6.90 8.82 -4.01
N VAL A 52 -5.65 8.36 -4.10
CA VAL A 52 -5.18 7.42 -5.12
C VAL A 52 -4.69 6.13 -4.47
N LEU A 53 -5.15 5.01 -4.99
CA LEU A 53 -4.58 3.69 -4.73
C LEU A 53 -3.62 3.33 -5.87
N TYR A 54 -2.34 3.16 -5.53
CA TYR A 54 -1.29 2.77 -6.48
C TYR A 54 -1.07 1.27 -6.43
N ILE A 55 -1.05 0.61 -7.59
CA ILE A 55 -0.71 -0.81 -7.69
C ILE A 55 0.66 -0.93 -8.35
N SER A 56 1.62 -1.51 -7.62
CA SER A 56 2.96 -1.79 -8.13
C SER A 56 2.88 -2.47 -9.50
N ARG A 57 3.66 -1.98 -10.48
CA ARG A 57 3.79 -2.63 -11.80
C ARG A 57 4.09 -4.13 -11.70
N VAL A 58 4.79 -4.56 -10.65
CA VAL A 58 5.13 -5.98 -10.42
C VAL A 58 3.90 -6.78 -9.97
N GLN A 59 3.00 -6.19 -9.20
CA GLN A 59 1.79 -6.86 -8.69
C GLN A 59 0.61 -6.78 -9.68
N ALA A 60 0.49 -5.68 -10.43
CA ALA A 60 -0.65 -5.42 -11.32
C ALA A 60 -1.02 -6.57 -12.27
N PRO A 61 -0.06 -7.34 -12.87
CA PRO A 61 -0.40 -8.47 -13.73
C PRO A 61 -1.02 -9.68 -13.02
N TYR A 62 -0.83 -9.79 -11.69
CA TYR A 62 -1.24 -10.95 -10.89
C TYR A 62 -2.39 -10.64 -9.93
N LEU A 63 -2.77 -9.37 -9.82
CA LEU A 63 -3.74 -8.89 -8.85
C LEU A 63 -5.10 -8.71 -9.52
N GLU A 64 -6.09 -9.50 -9.11
CA GLU A 64 -7.46 -9.35 -9.61
C GLU A 64 -8.31 -8.44 -8.72
N ARG A 65 -8.02 -8.42 -7.41
CA ARG A 65 -8.79 -7.72 -6.39
C ARG A 65 -7.89 -7.23 -5.25
N VAL A 66 -8.14 -6.04 -4.75
CA VAL A 66 -7.55 -5.51 -3.52
C VAL A 66 -8.53 -5.67 -2.38
N THR A 67 -8.08 -6.29 -1.29
CA THR A 67 -8.88 -6.72 -0.15
C THR A 67 -8.21 -6.30 1.17
N MET A 68 -8.97 -6.29 2.27
CA MET A 68 -8.48 -5.84 3.59
C MET A 68 -7.35 -6.72 4.16
N ASP A 69 -7.26 -8.00 3.80
CA ASP A 69 -6.18 -8.90 4.24
C ASP A 69 -4.80 -8.52 3.68
N MET A 70 -4.74 -7.61 2.71
CA MET A 70 -3.48 -7.10 2.19
C MET A 70 -2.92 -5.97 3.07
N ILE A 71 -3.69 -5.41 4.01
CA ILE A 71 -3.25 -4.28 4.84
C ILE A 71 -2.17 -4.76 5.79
N TYR A 72 -1.05 -4.04 5.81
CA TYR A 72 0.00 -4.29 6.79
C TYR A 72 -0.14 -3.34 7.98
N ASP A 73 -0.10 -3.90 9.18
CA ASP A 73 -0.02 -3.12 10.42
C ASP A 73 1.41 -2.63 10.71
N GLU A 74 1.59 -1.89 11.81
CA GLU A 74 2.90 -1.34 12.18
C GLU A 74 3.96 -2.43 12.46
N ASP A 75 3.57 -3.54 13.10
CA ASP A 75 4.48 -4.61 13.45
C ASP A 75 4.94 -5.38 12.20
N GLU A 76 4.03 -5.59 11.26
CA GLU A 76 4.32 -6.18 9.94
C GLU A 76 5.22 -5.26 9.12
N ILE A 77 5.00 -3.94 9.16
CA ILE A 77 5.85 -2.97 8.49
C ILE A 77 7.27 -2.98 9.09
N ASP A 78 7.38 -2.97 10.41
CA ASP A 78 8.65 -2.94 11.14
C ASP A 78 9.49 -4.20 10.92
N SER A 79 8.81 -5.34 10.75
CA SER A 79 9.45 -6.64 10.56
C SER A 79 9.82 -6.94 9.11
N CYS A 80 9.31 -6.18 8.14
CA CYS A 80 9.46 -6.49 6.72
C CYS A 80 10.67 -5.77 6.08
N PRO A 81 11.64 -6.51 5.47
CA PRO A 81 12.78 -5.90 4.78
C PRO A 81 12.41 -4.95 3.64
N ALA A 82 11.21 -5.09 3.05
CA ALA A 82 10.73 -4.20 2.00
C ALA A 82 10.53 -2.75 2.48
N PHE A 83 10.43 -2.55 3.80
CA PHE A 83 10.11 -1.28 4.46
C PHE A 83 11.18 -0.79 5.43
N TYR A 84 12.34 -1.45 5.58
CA TYR A 84 13.38 -1.03 6.55
C TYR A 84 13.82 0.44 6.41
N SER A 85 13.95 0.96 5.20
CA SER A 85 14.29 2.38 5.01
C SER A 85 13.24 3.36 5.56
N TYR A 86 11.99 2.93 5.70
CA TYR A 86 10.94 3.70 6.38
C TYR A 86 11.10 3.59 7.90
N THR A 87 11.31 2.38 8.42
CA THR A 87 11.37 2.10 9.86
C THR A 87 12.59 2.77 10.49
N GLU A 88 13.75 2.76 9.81
CA GLU A 88 14.96 3.49 10.21
C GLU A 88 14.71 5.00 10.28
N LYS A 89 14.02 5.57 9.29
CA LYS A 89 13.68 6.99 9.25
C LYS A 89 12.68 7.38 10.34
N LYS A 90 11.68 6.53 10.61
CA LYS A 90 10.70 6.71 11.69
C LYS A 90 11.45 6.83 13.02
N ARG A 91 12.29 5.83 13.34
CA ARG A 91 13.12 5.82 14.55
C ARG A 91 14.02 7.04 14.69
N SER A 92 14.65 7.52 13.61
CA SER A 92 15.52 8.70 13.67
C SER A 92 14.79 10.02 13.98
N ARG A 93 13.46 10.07 13.82
CA ARG A 93 12.64 11.25 14.14
C ARG A 93 12.14 11.25 15.59
N ASP A 94 12.15 10.09 16.23
CA ASP A 94 11.67 9.91 17.60
C ASP A 94 12.76 10.24 18.65
N TYR A 95 14.00 10.47 18.21
CA TYR A 95 15.16 10.91 19.00
C TYR A 95 15.57 12.34 18.64
#